data_AF-A0A1X7EIQ3-F1
#
_entry.id   AF-A0A1X7EIQ3-F1
#
_cell.length_a   1.000
_cell.length_b   1.000
_cell.length_c   1.000
_cell.angle_alpha   90.00
_cell.angle_beta   90.00
_cell.angle_gamma   90.00
#
_symmetry.space_group_name_H-M   'P 1'
#
loop_
_entity.id
_entity.type
_entity.pdbx_description
1 polymer ?
#
loop_
_entity_poly.entity_id
_entity_poly.type
_entity_poly.pdbx_seq_one_letter_code
_entity_poly.pdbx_strand_id
1 'polypeptide(L)'
;MDKNKSNNILYFTIAVIVFALIGTGLLLVSKRSVSVPDPVLSGKYKFSGAISVSSLDFNNSEINKLNRCVFENRNTVDTVSVIINPDGDLKNNSANAIKQETKLRYMVILESKDGMKFSQEAKKCSRKKLVGEILFSFNDGAGALKTYLDDPDLKDKIIHIIDI
;
A
#
# COMPACT_ATOMS: atom_id res chain seq x y z
N MET A 1 -49.64 -10.89 46.91
CA MET A 1 -48.21 -10.80 46.56
C MET A 1 -48.13 -10.69 45.04
N ASP A 2 -47.82 -9.50 44.52
CA ASP A 2 -48.07 -9.11 43.13
C ASP A 2 -47.25 -9.89 42.10
N LYS A 3 -47.96 -10.59 41.21
CA LYS A 3 -47.44 -11.36 40.08
C LYS A 3 -46.57 -10.54 39.11
N ASN A 4 -46.75 -9.22 39.06
CA ASN A 4 -46.03 -8.32 38.15
C ASN A 4 -44.57 -8.06 38.56
N LYS A 5 -44.20 -8.27 39.83
CA LYS A 5 -42.83 -8.04 40.31
C LYS A 5 -41.87 -9.20 39.97
N SER A 6 -42.42 -10.40 39.80
CA SER A 6 -41.68 -11.64 39.54
C SER A 6 -41.14 -11.73 38.09
N ASN A 7 -41.95 -11.34 37.10
CA ASN A 7 -41.57 -11.48 35.69
C ASN A 7 -40.42 -10.54 35.28
N ASN A 8 -40.35 -9.33 35.85
CA ASN A 8 -39.28 -8.37 35.53
C ASN A 8 -37.89 -8.83 36.00
N ILE A 9 -37.82 -9.58 37.11
CA ILE A 9 -36.57 -10.14 37.64
C ILE A 9 -36.07 -11.28 36.74
N LEU A 10 -36.99 -12.06 36.18
CA LEU A 10 -36.67 -13.16 35.26
C LEU A 10 -36.04 -12.63 33.96
N TYR A 11 -36.63 -11.58 33.36
CA TYR A 11 -36.08 -10.95 32.16
C TYR A 11 -34.72 -10.30 32.41
N PHE A 12 -34.53 -9.68 33.57
CA PHE A 12 -33.24 -9.09 33.94
C PHE A 12 -32.14 -10.15 34.07
N THR A 13 -32.46 -11.30 34.67
CA THR A 13 -31.51 -12.42 34.84
C THR A 13 -31.12 -13.04 33.50
N ILE A 14 -32.09 -13.25 32.59
CA ILE A 14 -31.82 -13.76 31.24
C ILE A 14 -30.95 -12.77 30.46
N ALA A 15 -31.23 -11.47 30.54
CA ALA A 15 -30.45 -10.44 29.87
C ALA A 15 -28.99 -10.41 30.33
N VAL A 16 -28.73 -10.55 31.63
CA VAL A 16 -27.36 -10.58 32.19
C VAL A 16 -26.59 -11.82 31.74
N ILE A 17 -27.23 -12.99 31.67
CA ILE A 17 -26.59 -14.24 31.20
C ILE A 17 -26.22 -14.13 29.72
N VAL A 18 -27.11 -13.59 28.89
CA VAL A 18 -26.84 -13.36 27.46
C VAL A 18 -25.69 -12.37 27.28
N PHE A 19 -25.66 -11.28 28.06
CA PHE A 19 -24.58 -10.29 28.00
C PHE A 19 -23.22 -10.89 28.41
N ALA A 20 -23.20 -11.74 29.45
CA ALA A 20 -21.98 -12.40 29.91
C ALA A 20 -21.42 -13.40 28.89
N LEU A 21 -22.29 -14.15 28.19
CA LEU A 21 -21.90 -15.10 27.15
C LEU A 21 -21.40 -14.41 25.87
N ILE A 22 -22.03 -13.30 25.47
CA ILE A 22 -21.58 -12.51 24.30
C ILE A 22 -20.25 -11.78 24.62
N GLY A 23 -20.14 -11.20 25.81
CA GLY A 23 -18.93 -10.47 26.24
C GLY A 23 -17.69 -11.35 26.35
N THR A 24 -17.84 -12.60 26.80
CA THR A 24 -16.73 -13.55 26.88
C THR A 24 -16.34 -14.15 25.52
N GLY A 25 -17.29 -14.36 24.61
CA GLY A 25 -17.01 -14.81 23.25
C GLY A 25 -16.18 -13.81 22.43
N LEU A 26 -16.48 -12.51 22.52
CA LEU A 26 -15.75 -11.44 21.84
C LEU A 26 -14.29 -11.28 22.35
N LEU A 27 -14.04 -11.55 23.64
CA LEU A 27 -12.70 -11.47 24.23
C LEU A 27 -11.80 -12.67 23.89
N LEU A 28 -12.35 -13.79 23.43
CA LEU A 28 -11.57 -14.98 23.03
C LEU A 28 -11.15 -14.95 21.55
N VAL A 29 -11.91 -14.29 20.67
CA VAL A 29 -11.52 -14.13 19.25
C VAL A 29 -10.32 -13.19 19.09
N SER A 30 -10.16 -12.23 20.01
CA SER A 30 -9.07 -11.25 19.99
C SER A 30 -7.73 -11.77 20.53
N LYS A 31 -7.67 -12.97 21.11
CA LYS A 31 -6.45 -13.53 21.75
C LYS A 31 -5.76 -14.64 20.96
N ARG A 32 -6.19 -14.94 19.73
CA ARG A 32 -5.32 -15.71 18.83
C ARG A 32 -4.33 -14.74 18.22
N SER A 33 -3.18 -14.60 18.89
CA SER A 33 -1.96 -14.05 18.31
C SER A 33 -1.49 -14.99 17.19
N VAL A 34 -2.22 -15.01 16.09
CA VAL A 34 -1.73 -15.58 14.83
C VAL A 34 -0.56 -14.70 14.46
N SER A 35 0.65 -15.26 14.44
CA SER A 35 1.80 -14.54 13.90
C SER A 35 1.43 -14.15 12.47
N VAL A 36 1.16 -12.86 12.25
CA VAL A 36 0.87 -12.37 10.90
C VAL A 36 2.17 -12.56 10.13
N PRO A 37 2.17 -13.34 9.03
CA PRO A 37 3.37 -13.55 8.25
C PRO A 37 3.90 -12.20 7.74
N ASP A 38 5.22 -12.08 7.60
CA ASP A 38 5.83 -10.87 7.09
C ASP A 38 5.24 -10.53 5.71
N PRO A 39 4.85 -9.26 5.48
CA PRO A 39 4.22 -8.88 4.24
C PRO A 39 5.21 -9.00 3.09
N VAL A 40 4.77 -9.64 2.01
CA VAL A 40 5.52 -9.73 0.76
C VAL A 40 5.05 -8.63 -0.18
N LEU A 41 5.99 -7.99 -0.87
CA LEU A 41 5.69 -6.95 -1.86
C LEU A 41 4.84 -7.51 -3.01
N SER A 42 3.82 -6.78 -3.40
CA SER A 42 2.91 -7.17 -4.49
C SER A 42 3.67 -7.40 -5.79
N GLY A 43 3.38 -8.51 -6.48
CA GLY A 43 3.96 -8.82 -7.80
C GLY A 43 3.58 -7.83 -8.91
N LYS A 44 2.72 -6.86 -8.61
CA LYS A 44 2.39 -5.71 -9.46
C LYS A 44 3.53 -4.68 -9.52
N TYR A 45 4.41 -4.66 -8.52
CA TYR A 45 5.62 -3.85 -8.55
C TYR A 45 6.74 -4.52 -9.33
N LYS A 46 7.35 -3.76 -10.22
CA LYS A 46 8.57 -4.12 -10.95
C LYS A 46 9.64 -3.09 -10.65
N PHE A 47 10.60 -3.47 -9.83
CA PHE A 47 11.71 -2.59 -9.47
C PHE A 47 12.90 -2.84 -10.40
N SER A 48 13.56 -1.77 -10.82
CA SER A 48 14.74 -1.82 -11.67
C SER A 48 15.69 -0.65 -11.37
N GLY A 49 16.90 -0.69 -11.94
CA GLY A 49 17.93 0.33 -11.77
C GLY A 49 19.24 -0.25 -11.27
N ALA A 50 20.13 0.64 -10.80
CA ALA A 50 21.46 0.28 -10.32
C ALA A 50 21.46 -0.31 -8.90
N ILE A 51 20.35 -0.21 -8.16
CA ILE A 51 20.20 -0.69 -6.79
C ILE A 51 19.16 -1.82 -6.77
N SER A 52 19.48 -2.94 -6.10
CA SER A 52 18.51 -4.02 -5.91
C SER A 52 17.46 -3.65 -4.87
N VAL A 53 16.25 -4.22 -4.98
CA VAL A 53 15.18 -4.03 -3.99
C VAL A 53 15.60 -4.47 -2.60
N SER A 54 16.33 -5.58 -2.50
CA SER A 54 16.83 -6.08 -1.22
C SER A 54 17.77 -5.10 -0.53
N SER A 55 18.60 -4.37 -1.30
CA SER A 55 19.49 -3.33 -0.77
C SER A 55 18.76 -2.11 -0.24
N LEU A 56 17.49 -1.89 -0.61
CA LEU A 56 16.67 -0.82 -0.05
C LEU A 56 16.16 -1.16 1.35
N ASP A 57 16.16 -2.42 1.76
CA ASP A 57 15.75 -2.85 3.11
C ASP A 57 14.39 -2.25 3.52
N PHE A 58 13.35 -2.54 2.73
CA PHE A 58 12.00 -2.09 3.05
C PHE A 58 11.47 -2.80 4.29
N ASN A 59 11.03 -2.04 5.28
CA ASN A 59 10.40 -2.63 6.46
C ASN A 59 8.93 -3.01 6.20
N ASN A 60 8.34 -3.79 7.11
CA ASN A 60 6.96 -4.27 6.99
C ASN A 60 5.93 -3.15 6.84
N SER A 61 6.14 -1.99 7.49
CA SER A 61 5.24 -0.84 7.36
C SER A 61 5.29 -0.23 5.95
N GLU A 62 6.49 -0.11 5.39
CA GLU A 62 6.72 0.36 4.03
C GLU A 62 6.08 -0.57 2.99
N ILE A 63 6.31 -1.88 3.10
CA ILE A 63 5.71 -2.88 2.20
C ILE A 63 4.18 -2.83 2.28
N ASN A 64 3.61 -2.75 3.48
CA ASN A 64 2.16 -2.65 3.65
C ASN A 64 1.57 -1.40 3.00
N LYS A 65 2.25 -0.24 3.10
CA LYS A 65 1.81 1.00 2.43
C LYS A 65 1.84 0.86 0.92
N LEU A 66 2.93 0.31 0.36
CA LEU A 66 3.08 0.07 -1.08
C LEU A 66 1.99 -0.89 -1.60
N ASN A 67 1.76 -2.00 -0.90
CA ASN A 67 0.74 -2.98 -1.26
C ASN A 67 -0.67 -2.42 -1.18
N ARG A 68 -0.97 -1.66 -0.11
CA ARG A 68 -2.26 -1.00 0.07
C ARG A 68 -2.56 -0.05 -1.09
N CYS A 69 -1.58 0.75 -1.50
CA CYS A 69 -1.72 1.71 -2.59
C CYS A 69 -2.10 1.05 -3.92
N VAL A 70 -1.46 -0.09 -4.25
CA VAL A 70 -1.84 -0.91 -5.42
C VAL A 70 -3.24 -1.49 -5.26
N PHE A 71 -3.57 -2.02 -4.08
CA PHE A 71 -4.87 -2.63 -3.83
C PHE A 71 -6.02 -1.63 -4.00
N GLU A 72 -5.85 -0.40 -3.49
CA GLU A 72 -6.83 0.68 -3.58
C GLU A 72 -7.04 1.14 -5.04
N ASN A 73 -6.02 1.04 -5.89
CA ASN A 73 -6.06 1.51 -7.28
C ASN A 73 -6.06 0.39 -8.33
N ARG A 74 -6.34 -0.86 -7.93
CA ARG A 74 -6.29 -2.07 -8.78
C ARG A 74 -7.21 -2.07 -10.01
N ASN A 75 -8.19 -1.17 -10.03
CA ASN A 75 -9.11 -1.02 -11.16
C ASN A 75 -8.51 -0.12 -12.25
N THR A 76 -7.54 0.72 -11.90
CA THR A 76 -6.91 1.70 -12.79
C THR A 76 -5.50 1.28 -13.18
N VAL A 77 -4.71 0.78 -12.22
CA VAL A 77 -3.30 0.45 -12.39
C VAL A 77 -3.11 -1.07 -12.36
N ASP A 78 -2.52 -1.60 -13.42
CA ASP A 78 -2.17 -3.01 -13.54
C ASP A 78 -0.71 -3.31 -13.23
N THR A 79 0.22 -2.41 -13.59
CA THR A 79 1.65 -2.61 -13.30
C THR A 79 2.28 -1.30 -12.80
N VAL A 80 3.20 -1.42 -11.85
CA VAL A 80 3.96 -0.30 -11.28
C VAL A 80 5.44 -0.55 -11.49
N SER A 81 6.06 0.16 -12.43
CA SER A 81 7.50 0.09 -12.62
C SER A 81 8.18 1.22 -11.84
N VAL A 82 9.07 0.85 -10.93
CA VAL A 82 9.83 1.81 -10.12
C VAL A 82 11.31 1.68 -10.47
N ILE A 83 11.89 2.74 -11.02
CA ILE A 83 13.30 2.78 -11.37
C ILE A 83 14.04 3.57 -10.29
N ILE A 84 15.07 3.00 -9.68
CA ILE A 84 15.81 3.62 -8.56
C ILE A 84 17.31 3.54 -8.81
N ASN A 85 17.96 4.70 -8.78
CA ASN A 85 19.40 4.85 -8.95
C ASN A 85 19.99 5.70 -7.82
N PRO A 86 21.26 5.53 -7.45
CA PRO A 86 21.93 6.45 -6.53
C PRO A 86 22.08 7.83 -7.19
N ASP A 87 21.87 8.90 -6.42
CA ASP A 87 22.17 10.26 -6.88
C ASP A 87 23.64 10.60 -6.58
N GLY A 88 24.54 10.04 -7.40
CA GLY A 88 26.00 10.21 -7.28
C GLY A 88 26.77 8.89 -7.18
N ASP A 89 28.09 8.99 -7.07
CA ASP A 89 28.99 7.84 -6.94
C ASP A 89 28.83 7.17 -5.55
N LEU A 90 28.49 5.88 -5.53
CA LEU A 90 28.44 5.06 -4.30
C LEU A 90 29.84 4.73 -3.72
N LYS A 91 30.90 5.34 -4.26
CA LYS A 91 32.33 4.95 -4.11
C LYS A 91 32.86 4.86 -2.67
N ASN A 92 32.14 5.37 -1.67
CA ASN A 92 32.58 5.37 -0.27
C ASN A 92 31.78 4.45 0.67
N ASN A 93 30.82 3.68 0.18
CA ASN A 93 30.11 2.70 1.00
C ASN A 93 30.57 1.29 0.66
N SER A 94 31.58 0.81 1.39
CA SER A 94 32.16 -0.55 1.30
C SER A 94 31.22 -1.67 1.79
N ALA A 95 29.92 -1.48 1.67
CA ALA A 95 28.89 -2.50 1.80
C ALA A 95 27.69 -2.00 0.99
N ASN A 96 27.09 -2.86 0.17
CA ASN A 96 25.91 -2.60 -0.69
C ASN A 96 24.62 -2.19 0.07
N ALA A 97 24.72 -1.64 1.28
CA ALA A 97 23.61 -1.21 2.12
C ALA A 97 23.29 0.26 1.82
N ILE A 98 22.07 0.50 1.31
CA ILE A 98 21.52 1.84 1.18
C ILE A 98 21.11 2.32 2.58
N LYS A 99 21.74 3.39 3.06
CA LYS A 99 21.38 4.01 4.34
C LYS A 99 20.16 4.91 4.17
N GLN A 100 19.47 5.21 5.28
CA GLN A 100 18.28 6.07 5.27
C GLN A 100 18.54 7.47 4.67
N GLU A 101 19.75 8.01 4.85
CA GLU A 101 20.15 9.32 4.32
C GLU A 101 20.75 9.27 2.90
N THR A 102 20.89 8.08 2.32
CA THR A 102 21.38 7.94 0.94
C THR A 102 20.45 8.67 -0.03
N LYS A 103 21.03 9.56 -0.85
CA LYS A 103 20.30 10.26 -1.90
C LYS A 103 20.09 9.33 -3.09
N LEU A 104 18.86 9.29 -3.55
CA LEU A 104 18.38 8.45 -4.63
C LEU A 104 17.70 9.31 -5.68
N ARG A 105 17.79 8.87 -6.92
CA ARG A 105 16.93 9.32 -8.01
C ARG A 105 15.95 8.20 -8.31
N TYR A 106 14.67 8.53 -8.33
CA TYR A 106 13.61 7.56 -8.58
C TYR A 106 12.67 8.03 -9.69
N MET A 107 12.06 7.08 -10.39
CA MET A 107 11.02 7.33 -11.38
C MET A 107 9.92 6.28 -11.21
N VAL A 108 8.67 6.69 -11.36
CA VAL A 108 7.51 5.80 -11.29
C VAL A 108 6.83 5.83 -12.65
N ILE A 109 6.57 4.65 -13.18
CA ILE A 109 5.79 4.44 -14.39
C ILE A 109 4.62 3.54 -14.02
N LEU A 110 3.41 3.99 -14.31
CA LEU A 110 2.18 3.24 -14.09
C LEU A 110 1.65 2.78 -15.44
N GLU A 111 1.13 1.56 -15.49
CA GLU A 111 0.51 0.99 -16.68
C GLU A 111 -0.88 0.45 -16.33
N SER A 112 -1.88 0.82 -17.12
CA SER A 112 -3.25 0.31 -17.00
C SER A 112 -3.41 -1.05 -17.67
N LYS A 113 -4.55 -1.72 -17.46
CA LYS A 113 -4.88 -2.99 -18.12
C LYS A 113 -4.97 -2.87 -19.65
N ASP A 114 -5.35 -1.69 -20.13
CA ASP A 114 -5.54 -1.40 -21.55
C ASP A 114 -4.25 -0.88 -22.21
N GLY A 115 -3.12 -0.89 -21.47
CA GLY A 115 -1.80 -0.53 -21.98
C GLY A 115 -1.48 0.96 -21.96
N MET A 116 -2.38 1.82 -21.44
CA MET A 116 -2.06 3.24 -21.22
C MET A 116 -0.99 3.37 -20.14
N LYS A 117 -0.04 4.28 -20.37
CA LYS A 117 1.10 4.51 -19.48
C LYS A 117 1.09 5.92 -18.96
N PHE A 118 1.40 6.06 -17.68
CA PHE A 118 1.76 7.32 -17.06
C PHE A 118 3.20 7.24 -16.60
N SER A 119 4.00 8.25 -16.95
CA SER A 119 5.37 8.39 -16.49
C SER A 119 5.61 9.82 -16.04
N GLN A 120 6.27 9.96 -14.91
CA GLN A 120 6.78 11.24 -14.43
C GLN A 120 8.28 11.34 -14.68
N GLU A 121 8.81 12.56 -14.68
CA GLU A 121 10.26 12.75 -14.63
C GLU A 121 10.91 12.15 -13.38
N ALA A 122 12.20 11.83 -13.49
CA ALA A 122 12.95 11.23 -12.41
C ALA A 122 13.24 12.27 -11.30
N LYS A 123 12.68 12.04 -10.11
CA LYS A 123 12.77 12.92 -8.95
C LYS A 123 13.89 12.47 -8.00
N LYS A 124 14.40 13.40 -7.18
CA LYS A 124 15.42 13.12 -6.17
C LYS A 124 14.80 13.04 -4.79
N CYS A 125 15.18 12.03 -4.01
CA CYS A 125 14.76 11.90 -2.62
C CYS A 125 15.85 11.24 -1.76
N SER A 126 15.70 11.23 -0.44
CA SER A 126 16.48 10.32 0.40
C SER A 126 15.78 8.96 0.51
N ARG A 127 16.53 7.90 0.85
CA ARG A 127 15.94 6.58 1.12
C ARG A 127 14.83 6.64 2.16
N LYS A 128 15.01 7.45 3.21
CA LYS A 128 14.00 7.68 4.27
C LYS A 128 12.65 8.17 3.74
N LYS A 129 12.67 8.99 2.67
CA LYS A 129 11.46 9.56 2.07
C LYS A 129 10.92 8.75 0.90
N LEU A 130 11.74 7.86 0.33
CA LEU A 130 11.47 7.14 -0.92
C LEU A 130 10.07 6.55 -1.01
N VAL A 131 9.60 5.84 0.01
CA VAL A 131 8.27 5.20 -0.05
C VAL A 131 7.16 6.25 -0.09
N GLY A 132 7.27 7.33 0.69
CA GLY A 132 6.30 8.43 0.64
C GLY A 132 6.25 9.08 -0.75
N GLU A 133 7.43 9.29 -1.35
CA GLU A 133 7.57 9.89 -2.67
C GLU A 133 7.04 8.97 -3.79
N ILE A 134 7.28 7.65 -3.71
CA ILE A 134 6.69 6.66 -4.61
C ILE A 134 5.15 6.69 -4.51
N LEU A 135 4.60 6.72 -3.30
CA LEU A 135 3.16 6.73 -3.08
C LEU A 135 2.51 8.02 -3.60
N PHE A 136 3.16 9.17 -3.40
CA PHE A 136 2.70 10.45 -3.92
C PHE A 136 2.60 10.40 -5.45
N SER A 137 3.71 10.03 -6.10
CA SER A 137 3.78 9.86 -7.56
C SER A 137 2.81 8.82 -8.10
N PHE A 138 2.61 7.72 -7.38
CA PHE A 138 1.64 6.69 -7.74
C PHE A 138 0.22 7.27 -7.74
N ASN A 139 -0.18 7.93 -6.65
CA ASN A 139 -1.56 8.41 -6.51
C ASN A 139 -1.90 9.50 -7.53
N ASP A 140 -0.94 10.39 -7.78
CA ASP A 140 -1.05 11.41 -8.81
C ASP A 140 -1.22 10.79 -10.20
N GLY A 141 -0.32 9.87 -10.57
CA GLY A 141 -0.40 9.15 -11.84
C GLY A 141 -1.64 8.27 -12.00
N ALA A 142 -2.12 7.64 -10.91
CA ALA A 142 -3.34 6.86 -10.92
C ALA A 142 -4.57 7.76 -11.11
N GLY A 143 -4.58 8.96 -10.51
CA GLY A 143 -5.58 9.99 -10.74
C GLY A 143 -5.63 10.40 -12.22
N ALA A 144 -4.46 10.72 -12.79
CA ALA A 144 -4.35 11.06 -14.20
C ALA A 144 -4.83 9.92 -15.11
N LEU A 145 -4.32 8.69 -14.92
CA LEU A 145 -4.74 7.52 -15.70
C LEU A 145 -6.25 7.31 -15.62
N LYS A 146 -6.86 7.46 -14.45
CA LYS A 146 -8.31 7.31 -14.30
C LYS A 146 -9.05 8.32 -15.17
N THR A 147 -8.64 9.59 -15.15
CA THR A 147 -9.27 10.63 -15.98
C THR A 147 -9.20 10.30 -17.47
N TYR A 148 -8.05 9.80 -17.96
CA TYR A 148 -7.89 9.46 -19.39
C TYR A 148 -8.57 8.14 -19.78
N LEU A 149 -8.68 7.17 -18.87
CA LEU A 149 -9.42 5.93 -19.11
C LEU A 149 -10.93 6.15 -19.19
N ASP A 150 -11.45 7.15 -18.46
CA ASP A 150 -12.86 7.53 -18.49
C ASP A 150 -13.21 8.41 -19.72
N ASP A 151 -12.21 8.82 -20.53
CA ASP A 151 -12.40 9.60 -21.75
C ASP A 151 -12.78 8.68 -22.94
N PRO A 152 -14.00 8.81 -23.49
CA PRO A 152 -14.46 7.96 -24.59
C PRO A 152 -13.65 8.13 -25.88
N ASP A 153 -13.04 9.29 -26.11
CA ASP A 153 -12.24 9.54 -27.32
C ASP A 153 -10.86 8.87 -27.27
N LEU A 154 -10.44 8.46 -26.08
CA LEU A 154 -9.15 7.85 -25.80
C LEU A 154 -9.24 6.34 -25.54
N LYS A 155 -10.45 5.81 -25.44
CA LYS A 155 -10.70 4.39 -25.25
C LYS A 155 -10.02 3.56 -26.34
N ASP A 156 -9.45 2.42 -25.94
CA ASP A 156 -8.73 1.47 -26.79
C ASP A 156 -7.47 2.03 -27.50
N LYS A 157 -7.02 3.24 -27.13
CA LYS A 157 -5.75 3.81 -27.61
C LYS A 157 -4.62 3.57 -26.61
N ILE A 158 -3.45 3.24 -27.13
CA ILE A 158 -2.21 3.17 -26.33
C ILE A 158 -1.67 4.59 -26.21
N ILE A 159 -1.86 5.19 -25.03
CA ILE A 159 -1.47 6.57 -24.74
C ILE A 159 -0.36 6.57 -23.70
N HIS A 160 0.62 7.46 -23.90
CA HIS A 160 1.71 7.70 -22.97
C HIS A 160 1.57 9.11 -22.42
N ILE A 161 1.13 9.22 -21.17
CA ILE A 161 0.98 10.48 -20.43
C ILE A 161 2.33 10.77 -19.75
N ILE A 162 2.90 11.94 -20.06
CA ILE A 162 4.16 12.40 -19.47
C ILE A 162 3.86 13.62 -18.60
N ASP A 163 4.13 13.49 -17.31
CA ASP A 163 4.07 14.59 -16.35
C ASP A 163 5.45 15.28 -16.30
N ILE A 164 5.49 16.56 -16.67
CA ILE A 164 6.68 17.41 -16.83
C ILE A 164 6.80 18.38 -15.65
#